data_AF-A0A6A0IE03-F1
#
_entry.id   AF-A0A6A0IE03-F1
#
_cell.length_a   1.000
_cell.length_b   1.000
_cell.length_c   1.000
_cell.angle_alpha   90.00
_cell.angle_beta   90.00
_cell.angle_gamma   90.00
#
_symmetry.space_group_name_H-M   'P 1'
#
loop_
_entity.id
_entity.type
_entity.pdbx_description
1 polymer ?
#
loop_
_entity_poly.entity_id
_entity_poly.type
_entity_poly.pdbx_seq_one_letter_code
_entity_poly.pdbx_strand_id
1 'polypeptide(L)'
;MRSVVKWLLALAIAAMLAVVLAPAAQATLGDDWAGFYVHQSLQVGSVVLEPGIYMVRAVHSAEGHAVLTICNADNTKVFATLIATPHEIAADEMSPVARILYDVGDANQPNRLRTFLASNTRYGYDVFCAKPATLTAARQEVTLYAMK
;
A
#
# COMPACT_ATOMS: atom_id res chain seq x y z
N MET A 1 -6.28 -0.38 56.66
CA MET A 1 -7.36 -0.21 55.66
C MET A 1 -7.17 1.01 54.76
N ARG A 2 -6.88 2.21 55.28
CA ARG A 2 -6.66 3.43 54.47
C ARG A 2 -5.46 3.39 53.50
N SER A 3 -4.41 2.63 53.82
CA SER A 3 -3.25 2.45 52.95
C SER A 3 -3.58 1.60 51.71
N VAL A 4 -4.27 0.48 51.90
CA VAL A 4 -4.65 -0.44 50.81
C VAL A 4 -5.54 0.24 49.75
N VAL A 5 -6.47 1.10 50.18
CA VAL A 5 -7.34 1.87 49.27
C VAL A 5 -6.54 2.86 48.41
N LYS A 6 -5.49 3.48 48.95
CA LYS A 6 -4.62 4.39 48.19
C LYS A 6 -3.80 3.66 47.12
N TRP A 7 -3.34 2.46 47.43
CA TRP A 7 -2.60 1.61 46.49
C TRP A 7 -3.49 1.12 45.35
N LEU A 8 -4.74 0.73 45.65
CA LEU A 8 -5.72 0.35 44.63
C LEU A 8 -6.08 1.52 43.71
N LEU A 9 -6.22 2.73 44.26
CA LEU A 9 -6.52 3.92 43.47
C LEU A 9 -5.37 4.29 42.52
N ALA A 10 -4.12 4.21 43.00
CA ALA A 10 -2.94 4.48 42.18
C ALA A 10 -2.81 3.47 41.03
N LEU A 11 -3.11 2.19 41.28
CA LEU A 11 -3.09 1.15 40.26
C LEU A 11 -4.16 1.38 39.18
N ALA A 12 -5.36 1.79 39.58
CA ALA A 12 -6.45 2.09 38.66
C ALA A 12 -6.13 3.29 37.76
N ILE A 13 -5.53 4.35 38.32
CA ILE A 13 -5.12 5.54 37.54
C ILE A 13 -3.99 5.20 36.57
N ALA A 14 -3.00 4.41 37.01
CA ALA A 14 -1.90 3.97 36.15
C ALA A 14 -2.40 3.09 34.99
N ALA A 15 -3.36 2.20 35.25
CA ALA A 15 -4.00 1.38 34.22
C ALA A 15 -4.79 2.25 33.23
N MET A 16 -5.49 3.29 33.71
CA MET A 16 -6.23 4.21 32.84
C MET A 16 -5.28 5.05 31.95
N LEU A 17 -4.16 5.51 32.49
CA LEU A 17 -3.14 6.24 31.72
C LEU A 17 -2.51 5.36 30.62
N ALA A 18 -2.29 4.08 30.91
CA ALA A 18 -1.73 3.12 29.95
C ALA A 18 -2.67 2.86 28.76
N VAL A 19 -3.99 2.94 28.95
CA VAL A 19 -4.97 2.79 27.87
C VAL A 19 -5.02 4.04 26.97
N VAL A 20 -4.81 5.24 27.52
CA VAL A 20 -4.77 6.49 26.74
C VAL A 20 -3.50 6.61 25.89
N LEU A 21 -2.38 6.02 26.35
CA LEU A 21 -1.10 6.00 25.64
C LEU A 21 -0.93 4.80 24.71
N ALA A 22 -1.88 3.86 24.68
CA ALA A 22 -1.85 2.77 23.73
C ALA A 22 -1.96 3.37 22.31
N PRO A 23 -1.00 3.14 21.40
CA PRO A 23 -1.17 3.54 20.02
C PRO A 23 -2.45 2.89 19.52
N ALA A 24 -3.41 3.71 19.09
CA ALA A 24 -4.58 3.23 18.40
C ALA A 24 -4.11 2.61 17.09
N ALA A 25 -3.81 1.31 17.12
CA ALA A 25 -3.66 0.51 15.93
C ALA A 25 -5.06 0.43 15.29
N GLN A 26 -5.41 1.48 14.55
CA GLN A 26 -6.58 1.50 13.72
C GLN A 26 -6.32 0.54 12.56
N ALA A 27 -6.67 -0.73 12.76
CA ALA A 27 -6.88 -1.67 11.68
C ALA A 27 -8.01 -1.10 10.82
N THR A 28 -7.64 -0.35 9.78
CA THR A 28 -8.58 0.22 8.83
C THR A 28 -9.01 -0.91 7.91
N LEU A 29 -10.04 -1.64 8.33
CA LEU A 29 -10.83 -2.53 7.49
C LEU A 29 -11.47 -1.67 6.39
N GLY A 30 -10.93 -1.71 5.17
CA GLY A 30 -11.59 -1.08 4.02
C GLY A 30 -10.73 -0.79 2.78
N ASP A 31 -9.42 -0.65 2.91
CA ASP A 31 -8.55 -0.31 1.77
C ASP A 31 -7.56 -1.44 1.47
N ASP A 32 -7.37 -1.74 0.18
CA ASP A 32 -6.30 -2.65 -0.24
C ASP A 32 -4.97 -1.92 -0.12
N TRP A 33 -4.07 -2.42 0.73
CA TRP A 33 -2.76 -1.81 0.93
C TRP A 33 -1.66 -2.86 1.02
N ALA A 34 -0.47 -2.48 0.56
CA ALA A 34 0.70 -3.35 0.61
C ALA A 34 1.99 -2.54 0.67
N GLY A 35 3.00 -3.09 1.36
CA GLY A 35 4.36 -2.59 1.32
C GLY A 35 5.14 -3.22 0.17
N PHE A 36 5.99 -2.46 -0.49
CA PHE A 36 6.87 -2.97 -1.53
C PHE A 36 8.25 -2.35 -1.48
N TYR A 37 9.23 -3.13 -1.93
CA TYR A 37 10.59 -2.66 -2.09
C TYR A 37 10.87 -2.36 -3.56
N VAL A 38 11.32 -1.14 -3.81
CA VAL A 38 11.80 -0.67 -5.10
C VAL A 38 13.30 -0.97 -5.16
N HIS A 39 13.70 -1.94 -5.97
CA HIS A 39 15.11 -2.34 -6.11
C HIS A 39 15.92 -1.38 -7.00
N GLN A 40 15.25 -0.76 -7.98
CA GLN A 40 15.81 0.18 -8.95
C GLN A 40 14.75 1.24 -9.26
N SER A 41 15.16 2.42 -9.75
CA SER A 41 14.26 3.55 -9.92
C SER A 41 12.95 3.15 -10.65
N LEU A 42 11.81 3.50 -10.04
CA LEU A 42 10.48 3.11 -10.50
C LEU A 42 9.65 4.36 -10.78
N GLN A 43 9.24 4.55 -12.02
CA GLN A 43 8.27 5.57 -12.40
C GLN A 43 6.86 5.17 -11.97
N VAL A 44 6.25 6.04 -11.18
CA VAL A 44 4.86 5.94 -10.75
C VAL A 44 4.12 7.23 -11.13
N GLY A 45 3.32 7.16 -12.19
CA GLY A 45 2.71 8.34 -12.80
C GLY A 45 3.78 9.30 -13.34
N SER A 46 3.82 10.53 -12.82
CA SER A 46 4.81 11.56 -13.17
C SER A 46 6.01 11.60 -12.23
N VAL A 47 6.05 10.74 -11.21
CA VAL A 47 7.11 10.73 -10.18
C VAL A 47 8.01 9.53 -10.39
N VAL A 48 9.31 9.70 -10.20
CA VAL A 48 10.27 8.59 -10.16
C VAL A 48 10.64 8.35 -8.69
N LEU A 49 10.42 7.12 -8.24
CA LEU A 49 10.80 6.66 -6.91
C LEU A 49 12.22 6.12 -6.96
N GLU A 50 13.04 6.56 -6.00
CA GLU A 50 14.37 5.98 -5.77
C GLU A 50 14.27 4.62 -5.07
N PRO A 51 15.31 3.78 -5.12
CA PRO A 51 15.34 2.50 -4.41
C PRO A 51 15.02 2.67 -2.92
N GLY A 52 14.08 1.88 -2.40
CA GLY A 52 13.56 2.06 -1.06
C GLY A 52 12.26 1.31 -0.78
N ILE A 53 11.75 1.45 0.44
CA ILE A 53 10.50 0.84 0.88
C ILE A 53 9.37 1.86 0.76
N TYR A 54 8.30 1.47 0.08
CA TYR A 54 7.11 2.28 -0.14
C TYR A 54 5.85 1.49 0.18
N MET A 55 4.75 2.21 0.32
CA MET A 55 3.42 1.65 0.49
C MET A 55 2.55 2.03 -0.70
N VAL A 56 1.75 1.10 -1.17
CA VAL A 56 0.63 1.37 -2.10
C VAL A 56 -0.68 1.17 -1.34
N ARG A 57 -1.62 2.10 -1.52
CA ARG A 57 -2.98 2.02 -0.98
C ARG A 57 -3.98 2.30 -2.09
N ALA A 58 -4.90 1.38 -2.31
CA ALA A 58 -6.06 1.59 -3.16
C ALA A 58 -7.22 2.12 -2.34
N VAL A 59 -7.74 3.27 -2.77
CA VAL A 59 -8.94 3.89 -2.23
C VAL A 59 -10.03 3.76 -3.29
N HIS A 60 -11.09 3.03 -2.96
CA HIS A 60 -12.21 2.81 -3.86
C HIS A 60 -13.08 4.07 -3.92
N SER A 61 -13.40 4.54 -5.13
CA SER A 61 -14.46 5.55 -5.34
C SER A 61 -15.76 4.87 -5.75
N ALA A 62 -16.89 5.44 -5.36
CA ALA A 62 -18.23 4.94 -5.71
C ALA A 62 -18.52 4.98 -7.22
N GLU A 63 -17.75 5.73 -8.01
CA GLU A 63 -17.98 5.97 -9.44
C GLU A 63 -17.22 4.99 -10.37
N GLY A 64 -16.76 3.85 -9.87
CA GLY A 64 -16.11 2.81 -10.70
C GLY A 64 -14.64 3.09 -11.05
N HIS A 65 -14.05 4.15 -10.49
CA HIS A 65 -12.61 4.39 -10.52
C HIS A 65 -11.99 4.16 -9.15
N ALA A 66 -10.73 3.74 -9.11
CA ALA A 66 -9.95 3.65 -7.89
C ALA A 66 -8.83 4.67 -7.92
N VAL A 67 -8.42 5.15 -6.74
CA VAL A 67 -7.24 5.99 -6.59
C VAL A 67 -6.17 5.16 -5.91
N LEU A 68 -5.00 5.04 -6.54
CA LEU A 68 -3.82 4.47 -5.90
C LEU A 68 -2.97 5.59 -5.32
N THR A 69 -2.66 5.49 -4.04
CA THR A 69 -1.74 6.41 -3.37
C THR A 69 -0.44 5.68 -3.06
N ILE A 70 0.70 6.29 -3.39
CA ILE A 70 2.02 5.79 -3.00
C ILE A 70 2.59 6.64 -1.88
N CYS A 71 2.95 6.00 -0.78
CA CYS A 71 3.49 6.65 0.41
C CYS A 71 4.86 6.09 0.79
N ASN A 72 5.57 6.78 1.70
CA ASN A 72 6.69 6.18 2.41
C ASN A 72 6.22 5.04 3.34
N ALA A 73 7.16 4.24 3.83
CA ALA A 73 6.91 3.14 4.76
C ALA A 73 6.11 3.54 6.02
N ASP A 74 6.25 4.78 6.49
CA ASP A 74 5.53 5.28 7.68
C ASP A 74 4.17 5.91 7.36
N ASN A 75 3.78 5.94 6.09
CA ASN A 75 2.53 6.56 5.60
C ASN A 75 2.37 8.06 5.95
N THR A 76 3.48 8.76 6.20
CA THR A 76 3.50 10.20 6.56
C THR A 76 3.67 11.12 5.36
N LYS A 77 4.19 10.61 4.24
CA LYS A 77 4.45 11.35 3.02
C LYS A 77 3.89 10.60 1.81
N VAL A 78 3.01 11.28 1.07
CA VAL A 78 2.53 10.83 -0.24
C VAL A 78 3.52 11.28 -1.31
N PHE A 79 3.99 10.34 -2.14
CA PHE A 79 4.84 10.61 -3.30
C PHE A 79 4.03 10.77 -4.58
N ALA A 80 3.00 9.94 -4.76
CA ALA A 80 2.19 9.93 -5.98
C ALA A 80 0.73 9.56 -5.68
N THR A 81 -0.18 10.13 -6.47
CA THR A 81 -1.59 9.75 -6.51
C THR A 81 -1.95 9.45 -7.95
N LEU A 82 -2.51 8.28 -8.21
CA LEU A 82 -2.78 7.76 -9.54
C LEU A 82 -4.26 7.42 -9.66
N ILE A 83 -4.82 7.71 -10.83
CA ILE A 83 -6.11 7.15 -11.22
C ILE A 83 -5.84 5.72 -11.71
N ALA A 84 -6.62 4.77 -11.21
CA ALA A 84 -6.57 3.39 -11.63
C ALA A 84 -7.97 2.87 -11.98
N THR A 85 -8.00 1.92 -12.91
CA THR A 85 -9.21 1.19 -13.28
C THR A 85 -9.21 -0.14 -12.52
N PRO A 86 -10.19 -0.38 -11.64
CA PRO A 86 -10.32 -1.68 -11.00
C PRO A 86 -10.73 -2.74 -12.03
N HIS A 87 -10.18 -3.93 -11.92
CA HIS A 87 -10.58 -5.10 -12.70
C HIS A 87 -10.67 -6.33 -11.80
N GLU A 88 -11.51 -7.29 -12.18
CA GLU A 88 -11.57 -8.58 -11.51
C GLU A 88 -10.48 -9.53 -12.04
N ILE A 89 -9.83 -10.25 -11.15
CA ILE A 89 -8.92 -11.36 -11.46
C ILE A 89 -9.60 -12.71 -11.19
N ALA A 90 -9.15 -13.74 -11.90
CA ALA A 90 -9.70 -15.08 -11.74
C ALA A 90 -9.44 -15.63 -10.33
N ALA A 91 -10.33 -16.50 -9.84
CA ALA A 91 -10.27 -17.00 -8.47
C ALA A 91 -9.00 -17.83 -8.18
N ASP A 92 -8.46 -18.49 -9.20
CA ASP A 92 -7.22 -19.25 -9.17
C ASP A 92 -5.95 -18.37 -9.30
N GLU A 93 -6.10 -17.11 -9.72
CA GLU A 93 -5.03 -16.11 -9.75
C GLU A 93 -4.93 -15.29 -8.45
N MET A 94 -5.87 -15.48 -7.52
CA MET A 94 -5.82 -14.86 -6.20
C MET A 94 -4.55 -15.30 -5.46
N SER A 95 -3.82 -14.33 -4.92
CA SER A 95 -2.60 -14.57 -4.17
C SER A 95 -2.76 -14.12 -2.72
N PRO A 96 -2.21 -14.86 -1.73
CA PRO A 96 -2.18 -14.40 -0.35
C PRO A 96 -1.27 -13.19 -0.14
N VAL A 97 -0.50 -12.83 -1.16
CA VAL A 97 0.49 -11.77 -1.15
C VAL A 97 0.16 -10.80 -2.27
N ALA A 98 0.22 -9.49 -1.98
CA ALA A 98 -0.05 -8.47 -2.98
C ALA A 98 1.06 -8.47 -4.03
N ARG A 99 0.83 -7.93 -5.21
CA ARG A 99 1.80 -7.95 -6.32
C ARG A 99 1.75 -6.66 -7.11
N ILE A 100 2.88 -6.26 -7.67
CA ILE A 100 2.94 -5.17 -8.64
C ILE A 100 3.49 -5.67 -9.96
N LEU A 101 2.88 -5.18 -11.03
CA LEU A 101 3.35 -5.39 -12.40
C LEU A 101 3.89 -4.08 -12.92
N TYR A 102 5.03 -4.16 -13.58
CA TYR A 102 5.65 -3.01 -14.21
C TYR A 102 6.04 -3.32 -15.66
N ASP A 103 6.00 -2.25 -16.45
CA ASP A 103 6.66 -2.24 -17.76
C ASP A 103 8.17 -2.08 -17.51
N VAL A 104 8.95 -2.99 -18.07
CA VAL A 104 10.41 -2.92 -17.98
C VAL A 104 10.89 -1.73 -18.80
N GLY A 105 11.66 -0.87 -18.15
CA GLY A 105 12.33 0.26 -18.78
C GLY A 105 13.62 -0.15 -19.51
N ASP A 106 14.27 0.82 -20.13
CA ASP A 106 15.59 0.66 -20.77
C ASP A 106 16.66 1.50 -20.04
N ALA A 107 17.88 1.57 -20.57
CA ALA A 107 18.97 2.32 -19.93
C ALA A 107 18.66 3.80 -19.67
N ASN A 108 17.69 4.39 -20.38
CA ASN A 108 17.29 5.79 -20.29
C ASN A 108 15.91 5.98 -19.65
N GLN A 109 15.18 4.91 -19.35
CA GLN A 109 13.82 4.97 -18.83
C GLN A 109 13.67 4.03 -17.62
N PRO A 110 13.23 4.53 -16.45
CA PRO A 110 12.96 3.66 -15.31
C PRO A 110 11.83 2.66 -15.61
N ASN A 111 11.77 1.58 -14.84
CA ASN A 111 10.60 0.71 -14.84
C ASN A 111 9.35 1.53 -14.52
N ARG A 112 8.19 1.15 -15.06
CA ARG A 112 6.97 1.91 -14.86
C ARG A 112 5.88 1.07 -14.20
N LEU A 113 5.34 1.53 -13.08
CA LEU A 113 4.22 0.86 -12.42
C LEU A 113 3.00 0.84 -13.34
N ARG A 114 2.42 -0.36 -13.51
CA ARG A 114 1.30 -0.60 -14.40
C ARG A 114 0.08 -1.17 -13.68
N THR A 115 0.27 -2.18 -12.84
CA THR A 115 -0.84 -2.81 -12.13
C THR A 115 -0.47 -3.05 -10.68
N PHE A 116 -1.43 -2.83 -9.78
CA PHE A 116 -1.39 -3.31 -8.40
C PHE A 116 -2.44 -4.42 -8.24
N LEU A 117 -2.01 -5.60 -7.76
CA LEU A 117 -2.88 -6.72 -7.43
C LEU A 117 -2.94 -6.86 -5.92
N ALA A 118 -4.13 -6.73 -5.35
CA ALA A 118 -4.31 -6.79 -3.91
C ALA A 118 -4.21 -8.22 -3.36
N SER A 119 -3.87 -8.35 -2.08
CA SER A 119 -3.73 -9.64 -1.42
C SER A 119 -5.09 -10.19 -1.00
N ASN A 120 -5.32 -11.49 -1.21
CA ASN A 120 -6.55 -12.19 -0.83
C ASN A 120 -7.85 -11.58 -1.41
N THR A 121 -7.77 -10.78 -2.46
CA THR A 121 -8.95 -10.23 -3.15
C THR A 121 -8.97 -10.64 -4.61
N ARG A 122 -10.14 -10.50 -5.25
CA ARG A 122 -10.28 -10.64 -6.70
C ARG A 122 -10.07 -9.32 -7.43
N TYR A 123 -9.49 -8.31 -6.78
CA TYR A 123 -9.35 -6.99 -7.37
C TYR A 123 -7.90 -6.69 -7.73
N GLY A 124 -7.72 -6.27 -8.98
CA GLY A 124 -6.54 -5.62 -9.49
C GLY A 124 -6.84 -4.19 -9.89
N TYR A 125 -5.80 -3.36 -9.97
CA TYR A 125 -5.88 -1.94 -10.26
C TYR A 125 -4.88 -1.58 -11.34
N ASP A 126 -5.37 -1.29 -12.54
CA ASP A 126 -4.52 -0.84 -13.65
C ASP A 126 -4.36 0.67 -13.62
N VAL A 127 -3.13 1.12 -13.48
CA VAL A 127 -2.76 2.54 -13.47
C VAL A 127 -3.05 3.15 -14.83
N PHE A 128 -3.83 4.24 -14.82
CA PHE A 128 -4.07 5.00 -16.05
C PHE A 128 -2.77 5.62 -16.55
N CYS A 129 -2.49 5.38 -17.83
CA CYS A 129 -1.23 5.67 -18.45
C CYS A 129 -1.46 6.50 -19.73
N ALA A 130 -1.35 7.83 -19.62
CA ALA A 130 -1.65 8.75 -20.73
C ALA A 130 -0.79 8.52 -21.99
N LYS A 131 0.43 7.99 -21.83
CA LYS A 131 1.32 7.60 -22.93
C LYS A 131 1.45 6.07 -22.93
N PRO A 132 0.80 5.34 -23.84
CA PRO A 132 0.85 3.88 -23.85
C PRO A 132 2.31 3.42 -23.97
N ALA A 133 2.68 2.44 -23.14
CA ALA A 133 3.94 1.75 -23.32
C ALA A 133 3.94 1.07 -24.70
N THR A 134 5.07 1.18 -25.42
CA THR A 134 5.28 0.43 -26.65
C THR A 134 5.03 -1.06 -26.38
N LEU A 135 4.23 -1.71 -27.22
CA LEU A 135 3.77 -3.12 -27.08
C LEU A 135 4.89 -4.16 -26.89
N THR A 136 6.14 -3.77 -27.07
CA THR A 136 7.35 -4.60 -26.92
C THR A 136 7.98 -4.56 -25.52
N ALA A 137 7.46 -3.76 -24.57
CA ALA A 137 8.02 -3.70 -23.23
C ALA A 137 7.83 -5.05 -22.51
N ALA A 138 8.93 -5.65 -22.05
CA ALA A 138 8.88 -6.88 -21.28
C ALA A 138 8.11 -6.63 -19.97
N ARG A 139 7.26 -7.58 -19.56
CA ARG A 139 6.49 -7.50 -18.32
C ARG A 139 7.24 -8.24 -17.22
N GLN A 140 7.37 -7.61 -16.07
CA GLN A 140 7.91 -8.27 -14.88
C GLN A 140 6.95 -8.09 -13.70
N GLU A 141 6.95 -9.10 -12.83
CA GLU A 141 6.08 -9.20 -11.66
C GLU A 141 6.94 -9.30 -10.41
N VAL A 142 6.60 -8.49 -9.41
CA VAL A 142 7.24 -8.54 -8.09
C VAL A 142 6.19 -8.75 -7.02
N THR A 143 6.44 -9.73 -6.17
CA THR A 143 5.63 -10.11 -5.01
C THR A 143 5.86 -9.16 -3.84
N LEU A 144 4.78 -8.68 -3.21
CA LEU A 144 4.78 -7.64 -2.17
C LEU A 144 4.39 -8.16 -0.81
N TYR A 145 5.28 -8.04 0.17
CA TYR A 145 5.00 -8.51 1.52
C TYR A 145 4.09 -7.54 2.28
N ALA A 146 3.09 -8.09 2.98
CA ALA A 146 2.31 -7.34 3.96
C ALA A 146 3.24 -6.95 5.12
N MET A 147 3.43 -5.64 5.34
CA MET A 147 4.09 -5.15 6.53
C MET A 147 3.07 -5.16 7.68
N LYS A 148 3.31 -6.01 8.67
CA LYS A 148 2.52 -6.11 9.91
C LYS A 148 2.82 -4.96 10.85
#